data_AF-A0A3B9PP62-F1
#
_entry.id   AF-A0A3B9PP62-F1
#
_cell.length_a   1.000
_cell.length_b   1.000
_cell.length_c   1.000
_cell.angle_alpha   90.00
_cell.angle_beta   90.00
_cell.angle_gamma   90.00
#
_symmetry.space_group_name_H-M   'P 1'
#
loop_
_entity.id
_entity.type
_entity.pdbx_description
1 polymer ?
#
loop_
_entity_poly.entity_id
_entity_poly.type
_entity_poly.pdbx_seq_one_letter_code
_entity_poly.pdbx_strand_id
1 'polypeptide(L)'
;MSLVEVKVPDIGDFDSVPVIELFVKVGDSIKVDDAICTLESDKATMDVPSSAAGVVKEVLVKVGDKVGEGAVLLKVEAAGAAAAAPAPAAAASAPAAAPAAAPVAAPAAAAHGGSADVEYDMVVLGAGPGGYSAAFRAADLGLKTAIIERYATLGGVCLNVGCIPSKALLHVAAVIEEAEHVDTAGIVFAKPTVDVDALRKHKDGVIGKLTGGLAGMAKARKVDIIRGYGHFLDPHHLEVEETTGSSQDKTGAKKVVKFKQCIIAAGSAAVHLPFIPRDP
;
A
#
# COMPACT_ATOMS: atom_id res chain seq x y z
N MET A 1 -28.33 -35.45 -19.14
CA MET A 1 -27.01 -34.88 -18.78
C MET A 1 -27.03 -33.43 -19.21
N SER A 2 -27.10 -32.52 -18.25
CA SER A 2 -27.34 -31.09 -18.51
C SER A 2 -25.99 -30.37 -18.45
N LEU A 3 -25.50 -29.92 -19.61
CA LEU A 3 -24.38 -28.99 -19.68
C LEU A 3 -24.93 -27.59 -19.37
N VAL A 4 -24.39 -26.94 -18.34
CA VAL A 4 -24.74 -25.57 -17.95
C VAL A 4 -23.62 -24.65 -18.38
N GLU A 5 -23.96 -23.63 -19.16
CA GLU A 5 -23.02 -22.60 -19.60
C GLU A 5 -22.89 -21.53 -18.50
N VAL A 6 -21.67 -21.28 -18.04
CA VAL A 6 -21.37 -20.19 -17.11
C VAL A 6 -20.91 -18.98 -17.91
N LYS A 7 -21.57 -17.84 -17.70
CA LYS A 7 -21.37 -16.60 -18.46
C LYS A 7 -20.72 -15.53 -17.59
N VAL A 8 -20.08 -14.55 -18.24
CA VAL A 8 -19.59 -13.33 -17.59
C VAL A 8 -20.77 -12.56 -17.01
N PRO A 9 -20.78 -12.25 -15.69
CA PRO A 9 -21.80 -11.44 -15.06
C PRO A 9 -21.75 -9.99 -15.56
N ASP A 10 -22.72 -9.17 -15.17
CA ASP A 10 -22.71 -7.74 -15.48
C ASP A 10 -21.41 -7.09 -14.96
N ILE A 11 -20.61 -6.58 -15.89
CA ILE A 11 -19.30 -5.93 -15.64
C ILE A 11 -19.40 -4.40 -15.69
N GLY A 12 -20.61 -3.82 -15.73
CA GLY A 12 -20.83 -2.37 -15.86
C GLY A 12 -20.62 -1.85 -17.28
N ASP A 13 -20.26 -0.57 -17.43
CA ASP A 13 -20.12 0.14 -18.74
C ASP A 13 -18.91 -0.29 -19.61
N PHE A 14 -18.37 -1.50 -19.45
CA PHE A 14 -17.16 -1.96 -20.14
C PHE A 14 -17.48 -3.01 -21.21
N ASP A 15 -17.27 -2.66 -22.49
CA ASP A 15 -17.59 -3.54 -23.63
C ASP A 15 -16.69 -4.78 -23.74
N SER A 16 -15.44 -4.71 -23.25
CA SER A 16 -14.45 -5.80 -23.38
C SER A 16 -13.29 -5.64 -22.40
N VAL A 17 -13.12 -6.62 -21.51
CA VAL A 17 -12.11 -6.60 -20.44
C VAL A 17 -11.19 -7.82 -20.57
N PRO A 18 -9.86 -7.67 -20.44
CA PRO A 18 -8.92 -8.80 -20.53
C PRO A 18 -9.00 -9.72 -19.30
N VAL A 19 -8.90 -11.04 -19.55
CA VAL A 19 -8.70 -12.05 -18.50
C VAL A 19 -7.23 -12.09 -18.10
N ILE A 20 -6.91 -11.72 -16.87
CA ILE A 20 -5.53 -11.70 -16.37
C ILE A 20 -5.12 -13.00 -15.69
N GLU A 21 -6.07 -13.71 -15.07
CA GLU A 21 -5.82 -14.98 -14.38
C GLU A 21 -7.03 -15.90 -14.51
N LEU A 22 -6.77 -17.21 -14.60
CA LEU A 22 -7.80 -18.24 -14.74
C LEU A 22 -7.55 -19.35 -13.72
N PHE A 23 -8.50 -19.54 -12.80
CA PHE A 23 -8.34 -20.39 -11.61
C PHE A 23 -8.83 -21.82 -11.79
N VAL A 24 -9.45 -22.13 -12.94
CA VAL A 24 -10.14 -23.41 -13.17
C VAL A 24 -9.55 -24.16 -14.35
N LYS A 25 -9.37 -25.48 -14.23
CA LYS A 25 -8.90 -26.33 -15.34
C LYS A 25 -9.99 -27.29 -15.76
N VAL A 26 -9.89 -27.80 -16.98
CA VAL A 26 -10.78 -28.87 -17.47
C VAL A 26 -10.63 -30.09 -16.55
N GLY A 27 -11.74 -30.55 -15.97
CA GLY A 27 -11.80 -31.62 -14.99
C GLY A 27 -11.95 -31.17 -13.53
N ASP A 28 -11.85 -29.88 -13.23
CA ASP A 28 -12.00 -29.38 -11.86
C ASP A 28 -13.47 -29.34 -11.42
N SER A 29 -13.70 -29.61 -10.14
CA SER A 29 -15.01 -29.50 -9.50
C SER A 29 -15.18 -28.10 -8.90
N ILE A 30 -16.17 -27.36 -9.38
CA ILE A 30 -16.47 -25.97 -8.99
C ILE A 30 -17.78 -25.95 -8.17
N LYS A 31 -17.87 -25.09 -7.16
CA LYS A 31 -19.11 -24.77 -6.42
C LYS A 31 -19.69 -23.43 -6.89
N VAL A 32 -20.96 -23.18 -6.57
CA VAL A 32 -21.55 -21.85 -6.72
C VAL A 32 -20.71 -20.86 -5.88
N ASP A 33 -20.42 -19.68 -6.44
CA ASP A 33 -19.58 -18.61 -5.89
C ASP A 33 -18.05 -18.82 -5.93
N ASP A 34 -17.55 -19.95 -6.42
CA ASP A 34 -16.10 -20.13 -6.62
C ASP A 34 -15.60 -19.22 -7.77
N ALA A 35 -14.47 -18.54 -7.55
CA ALA A 35 -13.86 -17.66 -8.55
C ALA A 35 -13.33 -18.47 -9.75
N ILE A 36 -13.80 -18.12 -10.94
CA ILE A 36 -13.42 -18.77 -12.21
C ILE A 36 -12.20 -18.09 -12.82
N CYS A 37 -12.23 -16.77 -12.90
CA CYS A 37 -11.18 -15.95 -13.51
C CYS A 37 -11.22 -14.51 -12.97
N THR A 38 -10.09 -13.82 -13.03
CA THR A 38 -9.99 -12.39 -12.71
C THR A 38 -9.94 -11.56 -13.99
N LEU A 39 -10.77 -10.51 -14.03
CA LEU A 39 -10.82 -9.52 -15.10
C LEU A 39 -10.17 -8.21 -14.62
N GLU A 40 -9.42 -7.53 -15.49
CA GLU A 40 -8.78 -6.25 -15.20
C GLU A 40 -9.43 -5.10 -15.99
N SER A 41 -10.17 -4.23 -15.30
CA SER A 41 -10.62 -2.95 -15.85
C SER A 41 -9.58 -1.84 -15.58
N ASP A 42 -9.69 -0.70 -16.27
CA ASP A 42 -8.82 0.49 -16.11
C ASP A 42 -8.78 1.06 -14.67
N LYS A 43 -9.68 0.60 -13.79
CA LYS A 43 -9.84 1.11 -12.42
C LYS A 43 -9.70 0.05 -11.32
N ALA A 44 -9.94 -1.23 -11.63
CA ALA A 44 -10.00 -2.30 -10.64
C ALA A 44 -9.92 -3.69 -11.29
N THR A 45 -9.42 -4.66 -10.53
CA THR A 45 -9.58 -6.09 -10.81
C THR A 45 -10.84 -6.62 -10.14
N MET A 46 -11.59 -7.46 -10.86
CA MET A 46 -12.83 -8.08 -10.39
C MET A 46 -12.81 -9.58 -10.69
N ASP A 47 -13.15 -10.39 -9.69
CA ASP A 47 -13.25 -11.83 -9.83
C ASP A 47 -14.64 -12.23 -10.31
N VAL A 48 -14.71 -13.15 -11.28
CA VAL A 48 -15.98 -13.70 -11.79
C VAL A 48 -16.34 -14.97 -11.00
N PRO A 49 -17.42 -14.95 -10.18
CA PRO A 49 -17.89 -16.13 -9.47
C PRO A 49 -18.62 -17.11 -10.39
N SER A 50 -18.59 -18.40 -10.05
CA SER A 50 -19.34 -19.44 -10.78
C SER A 50 -20.83 -19.40 -10.47
N SER A 51 -21.65 -19.40 -11.52
CA SER A 51 -23.12 -19.46 -11.41
C SER A 51 -23.67 -20.88 -11.22
N ALA A 52 -22.84 -21.91 -11.31
CA ALA A 52 -23.25 -23.31 -11.19
C ALA A 52 -22.20 -24.19 -10.50
N ALA A 53 -22.67 -25.23 -9.80
CA ALA A 53 -21.81 -26.26 -9.22
C ALA A 53 -21.73 -27.49 -10.14
N GLY A 54 -20.53 -28.05 -10.31
CA GLY A 54 -20.31 -29.26 -11.10
C GLY A 54 -18.88 -29.40 -11.61
N VAL A 55 -18.68 -30.31 -12.57
CA VAL A 55 -17.34 -30.59 -13.13
C VAL A 55 -17.16 -29.84 -14.44
N VAL A 56 -16.05 -29.12 -14.58
CA VAL A 56 -15.70 -28.38 -15.81
C VAL A 56 -15.36 -29.37 -16.92
N LYS A 57 -16.17 -29.40 -17.97
CA LYS A 57 -15.88 -30.22 -19.16
C LYS A 57 -15.09 -29.47 -20.22
N GLU A 58 -15.29 -28.16 -20.33
CA GLU A 58 -14.69 -27.35 -21.38
C GLU A 58 -14.45 -25.93 -20.87
N VAL A 59 -13.22 -25.44 -20.98
CA VAL A 59 -12.83 -24.04 -20.72
C VAL A 59 -12.63 -23.37 -22.07
N LEU A 60 -13.41 -22.32 -22.35
CA LEU A 60 -13.45 -21.66 -23.66
C LEU A 60 -12.58 -20.38 -23.73
N VAL A 61 -11.95 -20.01 -22.62
CA VAL A 61 -11.22 -18.75 -22.46
C VAL A 61 -9.80 -19.03 -21.98
N LYS A 62 -8.82 -18.25 -22.47
CA LYS A 62 -7.42 -18.31 -22.05
C LYS A 62 -7.00 -17.00 -21.38
N VAL A 63 -5.94 -17.08 -20.58
CA VAL A 63 -5.30 -15.88 -20.02
C VAL A 63 -4.83 -14.98 -21.17
N GLY A 64 -5.27 -13.72 -21.17
CA GLY A 64 -5.04 -12.73 -22.21
C GLY A 64 -6.20 -12.51 -23.19
N ASP A 65 -7.25 -13.33 -23.16
CA ASP A 65 -8.43 -13.14 -24.00
C ASP A 65 -9.31 -11.99 -23.49
N LYS A 66 -9.97 -11.27 -24.40
CA LYS A 66 -10.92 -10.21 -24.07
C LYS A 66 -12.34 -10.76 -24.02
N VAL A 67 -13.03 -10.57 -22.91
CA VAL A 67 -14.40 -11.03 -22.70
C VAL A 67 -15.32 -9.85 -22.35
N GLY A 68 -16.54 -9.90 -22.85
CA GLY A 68 -17.61 -8.93 -22.57
C GLY A 68 -18.76 -9.57 -21.81
N GLU A 69 -19.74 -8.76 -21.40
CA GLU A 69 -20.94 -9.21 -20.71
C GLU A 69 -21.63 -10.36 -21.46
N GLY A 70 -22.00 -11.42 -20.73
CA GLY A 70 -22.73 -12.56 -21.30
C GLY A 70 -21.88 -13.54 -22.13
N ALA A 71 -20.57 -13.31 -22.29
CA ALA A 71 -19.67 -14.27 -22.93
C ALA A 71 -19.59 -15.58 -22.15
N VAL A 72 -19.59 -16.72 -22.84
CA VAL A 72 -19.53 -18.05 -22.21
C VAL A 72 -18.08 -18.36 -21.81
N LEU A 73 -17.82 -18.48 -20.52
CA LEU A 73 -16.50 -18.76 -19.97
C LEU A 73 -16.17 -20.26 -19.99
N LEU A 74 -17.14 -21.08 -19.59
CA LEU A 74 -16.96 -22.54 -19.45
C LEU A 74 -18.29 -23.30 -19.48
N LYS A 75 -18.21 -24.59 -19.80
CA LYS A 75 -19.34 -25.54 -19.72
C LYS A 75 -19.13 -26.50 -18.56
N VAL A 76 -20.08 -26.48 -17.63
CA VAL A 76 -20.10 -27.35 -16.44
C VAL A 76 -21.11 -28.47 -16.63
N GLU A 77 -20.76 -29.70 -16.27
CA GLU A 77 -21.73 -30.77 -16.10
C GLU A 77 -22.32 -30.71 -14.69
N ALA A 78 -23.62 -30.40 -14.59
CA ALA A 78 -24.30 -30.30 -13.29
C ALA A 78 -24.48 -31.70 -12.67
N ALA A 79 -23.87 -31.92 -11.51
CA ALA A 79 -24.15 -33.07 -10.66
C ALA A 79 -25.38 -32.78 -9.79
N GLY A 80 -26.38 -33.67 -9.83
CA GLY A 80 -27.62 -33.55 -9.06
C GLY A 80 -27.37 -33.39 -7.56
N ALA A 81 -28.21 -32.55 -6.93
CA ALA A 81 -28.11 -32.07 -5.56
C ALA A 81 -28.11 -33.15 -4.47
N ALA A 82 -27.28 -32.94 -3.44
CA ALA A 82 -27.56 -33.34 -2.05
C ALA A 82 -26.78 -32.46 -1.07
N ALA A 83 -27.47 -32.01 -0.02
CA ALA A 83 -26.99 -31.12 1.03
C ALA A 83 -26.11 -31.81 2.10
N ALA A 84 -25.15 -31.08 2.68
CA ALA A 84 -24.66 -31.28 4.06
C ALA A 84 -23.88 -30.05 4.59
N ALA A 85 -24.03 -29.78 5.89
CA ALA A 85 -23.58 -28.62 6.69
C ALA A 85 -22.12 -28.79 7.25
N PRO A 86 -21.53 -27.79 7.95
CA PRO A 86 -20.10 -27.40 7.84
C PRO A 86 -19.12 -27.89 8.94
N ALA A 87 -17.81 -27.70 8.65
CA ALA A 87 -16.64 -27.36 9.51
C ALA A 87 -15.42 -28.31 9.35
N PRO A 88 -14.15 -27.89 9.60
CA PRO A 88 -13.54 -26.55 9.71
C PRO A 88 -12.44 -26.28 8.65
N ALA A 89 -12.11 -25.00 8.43
CA ALA A 89 -11.07 -24.55 7.52
C ALA A 89 -9.65 -24.86 8.06
N ALA A 90 -8.88 -25.61 7.28
CA ALA A 90 -7.44 -25.75 7.41
C ALA A 90 -6.73 -24.78 6.44
N ALA A 91 -5.76 -24.06 7.00
CA ALA A 91 -4.74 -23.20 6.40
C ALA A 91 -4.72 -23.03 4.87
N ALA A 92 -4.99 -21.80 4.43
CA ALA A 92 -4.63 -21.34 3.09
C ALA A 92 -3.11 -21.35 2.93
N SER A 93 -2.64 -22.09 1.92
CA SER A 93 -1.29 -22.03 1.40
C SER A 93 -1.15 -20.80 0.50
N ALA A 94 -0.03 -20.09 0.63
CA ALA A 94 0.28 -18.87 -0.09
C ALA A 94 0.38 -19.11 -1.61
N PRO A 95 -0.03 -18.15 -2.47
CA PRO A 95 0.14 -18.24 -3.91
C PRO A 95 1.62 -18.31 -4.31
N ALA A 96 1.90 -19.18 -5.29
CA ALA A 96 3.22 -19.36 -5.88
C ALA A 96 3.66 -18.12 -6.66
N ALA A 97 4.90 -17.67 -6.40
CA ALA A 97 5.51 -16.54 -7.07
C ALA A 97 5.69 -16.77 -8.58
N ALA A 98 5.35 -15.75 -9.36
CA ALA A 98 5.66 -15.67 -10.79
C ALA A 98 7.18 -15.80 -11.04
N PRO A 99 7.61 -16.30 -12.23
CA PRO A 99 9.02 -16.50 -12.53
C PRO A 99 9.80 -15.19 -12.41
N ALA A 100 10.72 -15.13 -11.44
CA ALA A 100 11.62 -14.01 -11.27
C ALA A 100 12.48 -13.86 -12.53
N ALA A 101 12.49 -12.65 -13.10
CA ALA A 101 13.46 -12.26 -14.11
C ALA A 101 14.88 -12.58 -13.61
N ALA A 102 15.71 -13.12 -14.49
CA ALA A 102 17.09 -13.48 -14.17
C ALA A 102 17.81 -12.29 -13.50
N PRO A 103 18.51 -12.49 -12.37
CA PRO A 103 19.15 -11.39 -11.66
C PRO A 103 20.20 -10.76 -12.57
N VAL A 104 19.98 -9.50 -12.94
CA VAL A 104 21.07 -8.65 -13.44
C VAL A 104 22.11 -8.61 -12.31
N ALA A 105 23.35 -8.98 -12.61
CA ALA A 105 24.41 -9.00 -11.61
C ALA A 105 24.50 -7.63 -10.94
N ALA A 106 24.19 -7.60 -9.63
CA ALA A 106 24.27 -6.39 -8.84
C ALA A 106 25.73 -5.88 -8.86
N PRO A 107 25.95 -4.57 -9.00
CA PRO A 107 27.29 -4.01 -8.96
C PRO A 107 27.99 -4.45 -7.67
N ALA A 108 29.28 -4.80 -7.78
CA ALA A 108 30.09 -5.21 -6.64
C ALA A 108 30.04 -4.09 -5.58
N ALA A 109 29.52 -4.42 -4.40
CA ALA A 109 29.38 -3.45 -3.34
C ALA A 109 30.77 -2.95 -2.92
N ALA A 110 30.90 -1.63 -2.78
CA ALA A 110 32.07 -1.05 -2.13
C ALA A 110 32.22 -1.65 -0.72
N ALA A 111 33.45 -1.77 -0.23
CA ALA A 111 33.72 -2.24 1.13
C ALA A 111 34.17 -1.06 1.99
N HIS A 112 33.47 -0.77 3.09
CA HIS A 112 33.92 0.23 4.05
C HIS A 112 34.98 -0.37 4.97
N GLY A 113 36.22 0.09 4.85
CA GLY A 113 37.33 -0.32 5.73
C GLY A 113 37.44 0.46 7.04
N GLY A 114 36.53 1.40 7.31
CA GLY A 114 36.54 2.26 8.50
C GLY A 114 35.75 1.68 9.68
N SER A 115 35.87 2.34 10.84
CA SER A 115 35.09 2.01 12.04
C SER A 115 33.68 2.64 11.99
N ALA A 116 32.71 1.96 12.59
CA ALA A 116 31.35 2.51 12.76
C ALA A 116 31.21 3.31 14.07
N ASP A 117 30.44 4.38 14.04
CA ASP A 117 30.15 5.20 15.23
C ASP A 117 29.12 4.55 16.15
N VAL A 118 28.21 3.76 15.58
CA VAL A 118 27.16 3.06 16.31
C VAL A 118 26.71 1.80 15.55
N GLU A 119 26.29 0.78 16.28
CA GLU A 119 25.83 -0.49 15.74
C GLU A 119 24.41 -0.83 16.24
N TYR A 120 23.59 -1.37 15.33
CA TYR A 120 22.21 -1.81 15.59
C TYR A 120 21.95 -3.20 15.00
N ASP A 121 20.97 -3.91 15.56
CA ASP A 121 20.47 -5.15 14.95
C ASP A 121 19.63 -4.84 13.70
N MET A 122 18.79 -3.80 13.80
CA MET A 122 17.89 -3.37 12.74
C MET A 122 18.03 -1.87 12.48
N VAL A 123 18.28 -1.49 11.24
CA VAL A 123 18.19 -0.09 10.80
C VAL A 123 17.08 0.05 9.77
N VAL A 124 16.21 1.04 9.98
CA VAL A 124 15.15 1.37 9.03
C VAL A 124 15.44 2.72 8.40
N LEU A 125 15.61 2.75 7.07
CA LEU A 125 15.87 3.97 6.32
C LEU A 125 14.55 4.60 5.87
N GLY A 126 14.11 5.63 6.58
CA GLY A 126 12.85 6.35 6.38
C GLY A 126 11.82 6.08 7.49
N ALA A 127 11.15 7.14 7.95
CA ALA A 127 10.14 7.09 9.01
C ALA A 127 8.69 7.19 8.49
N GLY A 128 8.43 6.79 7.25
CA GLY A 128 7.06 6.69 6.72
C GLY A 128 6.26 5.54 7.35
N PRO A 129 4.99 5.34 6.95
CA PRO A 129 4.13 4.27 7.47
C PRO A 129 4.75 2.88 7.45
N GLY A 130 5.47 2.52 6.38
CA GLY A 130 6.21 1.25 6.33
C GLY A 130 7.39 1.24 7.29
N GLY A 131 8.13 2.35 7.37
CA GLY A 131 9.36 2.44 8.15
C GLY A 131 9.15 2.42 9.66
N TYR A 132 8.34 3.34 10.22
CA TYR A 132 8.14 3.37 11.67
C TYR A 132 7.42 2.10 12.17
N SER A 133 6.50 1.53 11.36
CA SER A 133 5.82 0.29 11.71
C SER A 133 6.80 -0.87 11.79
N ALA A 134 7.70 -0.99 10.81
CA ALA A 134 8.75 -2.02 10.81
C ALA A 134 9.71 -1.84 11.99
N ALA A 135 10.15 -0.62 12.26
CA ALA A 135 11.05 -0.32 13.36
C ALA A 135 10.42 -0.62 14.73
N PHE A 136 9.15 -0.23 14.94
CA PHE A 136 8.44 -0.51 16.18
C PHE A 136 8.22 -2.01 16.35
N ARG A 137 7.87 -2.72 15.28
CA ARG A 137 7.74 -4.17 15.33
C ARG A 137 9.07 -4.86 15.65
N ALA A 138 10.18 -4.41 15.07
CA ALA A 138 11.51 -4.93 15.34
C ALA A 138 11.92 -4.70 16.81
N ALA A 139 11.65 -3.51 17.35
CA ALA A 139 11.87 -3.21 18.77
C ALA A 139 10.99 -4.06 19.69
N ASP A 140 9.72 -4.25 19.34
CA ASP A 140 8.79 -5.14 20.08
C ASP A 140 9.24 -6.61 20.03
N LEU A 141 10.07 -7.01 19.06
CA LEU A 141 10.74 -8.32 18.97
C LEU A 141 12.08 -8.38 19.71
N GLY A 142 12.49 -7.31 20.38
CA GLY A 142 13.71 -7.24 21.18
C GLY A 142 14.97 -6.87 20.40
N LEU A 143 14.86 -6.42 19.14
CA LEU A 143 16.00 -5.97 18.35
C LEU A 143 16.39 -4.54 18.73
N LYS A 144 17.71 -4.29 18.90
CA LYS A 144 18.22 -2.92 19.04
C LYS A 144 18.04 -2.20 17.71
N THR A 145 17.10 -1.25 17.67
CA THR A 145 16.58 -0.69 16.41
C THR A 145 16.80 0.81 16.31
N ALA A 146 17.19 1.28 15.13
CA ALA A 146 17.22 2.70 14.79
C ALA A 146 16.42 3.02 13.53
N ILE A 147 15.85 4.22 13.49
CA ILE A 147 15.26 4.82 12.29
C ILE A 147 16.17 5.96 11.84
N ILE A 148 16.53 5.99 10.55
CA ILE A 148 17.21 7.11 9.91
C ILE A 148 16.16 7.92 9.14
N GLU A 149 15.95 9.18 9.52
CA GLU A 149 14.95 10.06 8.90
C GLU A 149 15.55 11.46 8.70
N ARG A 150 15.38 12.03 7.51
CA ARG A 150 15.97 13.33 7.16
C ARG A 150 15.17 14.52 7.69
N TYR A 151 13.90 14.32 8.04
CA TYR A 151 13.06 15.36 8.65
C TYR A 151 13.05 15.27 10.17
N ALA A 152 12.59 16.34 10.82
CA ALA A 152 12.46 16.38 12.29
C ALA A 152 11.34 15.46 12.82
N THR A 153 10.32 15.17 12.01
CA THR A 153 9.12 14.45 12.43
C THR A 153 9.04 13.06 11.79
N LEU A 154 8.48 12.10 12.54
CA LEU A 154 8.14 10.78 12.02
C LEU A 154 6.80 10.81 11.25
N GLY A 155 6.47 9.70 10.61
CA GLY A 155 5.21 9.47 9.89
C GLY A 155 5.29 9.73 8.38
N GLY A 156 6.42 10.26 7.90
CA GLY A 156 6.72 10.48 6.48
C GLY A 156 5.64 11.23 5.71
N VAL A 157 5.49 10.94 4.42
CA VAL A 157 4.54 11.61 3.52
C VAL A 157 3.11 11.48 4.02
N CYS A 158 2.66 10.27 4.36
CA CYS A 158 1.25 10.03 4.67
C CYS A 158 0.76 10.87 5.86
N LEU A 159 1.57 11.01 6.91
CA LEU A 159 1.20 11.83 8.08
C LEU A 159 1.44 13.32 7.85
N ASN A 160 2.59 13.71 7.32
CA ASN A 160 3.00 15.12 7.32
C ASN A 160 2.42 15.92 6.15
N VAL A 161 2.34 15.33 4.94
CA VAL A 161 2.06 16.04 3.69
C VAL A 161 1.20 15.23 2.70
N GLY A 162 0.42 14.27 3.19
CA GLY A 162 -0.34 13.35 2.35
C GLY A 162 -1.71 13.01 2.93
N CYS A 163 -1.88 11.76 3.33
CA CYS A 163 -3.15 11.20 3.82
C CYS A 163 -3.80 12.07 4.90
N ILE A 164 -3.11 12.33 6.00
CA ILE A 164 -3.70 12.97 7.17
C ILE A 164 -4.13 14.42 6.91
N PRO A 165 -3.27 15.32 6.39
CA PRO A 165 -3.71 16.67 6.06
C PRO A 165 -4.83 16.69 5.01
N SER A 166 -4.75 15.85 3.97
CA SER A 166 -5.81 15.81 2.93
C SER A 166 -7.14 15.37 3.51
N LYS A 167 -7.19 14.33 4.36
CA LYS A 167 -8.43 13.86 4.96
C LYS A 167 -8.99 14.84 6.00
N ALA A 168 -8.12 15.53 6.74
CA ALA A 168 -8.56 16.59 7.66
C ALA A 168 -9.26 17.73 6.91
N LEU A 169 -8.72 18.15 5.76
CA LEU A 169 -9.33 19.21 4.94
C LEU A 169 -10.58 18.73 4.19
N LEU A 170 -10.56 17.52 3.62
CA LEU A 170 -11.70 16.93 2.92
C LEU A 170 -12.91 16.78 3.83
N HIS A 171 -12.70 16.45 5.11
CA HIS A 171 -13.80 16.39 6.07
C HIS A 171 -14.46 17.76 6.28
N VAL A 172 -13.68 18.84 6.40
CA VAL A 172 -14.23 20.20 6.50
C VAL A 172 -15.01 20.59 5.25
N ALA A 173 -14.49 20.24 4.07
CA ALA A 173 -15.20 20.47 2.81
C ALA A 173 -16.54 19.71 2.74
N ALA A 174 -16.54 18.43 3.12
CA ALA A 174 -17.75 17.61 3.16
C ALA A 174 -18.81 18.21 4.10
N VAL A 175 -18.42 18.72 5.27
CA VAL A 175 -19.36 19.38 6.20
C VAL A 175 -19.96 20.66 5.62
N ILE A 176 -19.18 21.44 4.85
CA ILE A 176 -19.70 22.61 4.14
C ILE A 176 -20.74 22.18 3.10
N GLU A 177 -20.43 21.15 2.30
CA GLU A 177 -21.35 20.64 1.29
C GLU A 177 -22.63 20.06 1.91
N GLU A 178 -22.53 19.27 2.98
CA GLU A 178 -23.71 18.73 3.68
C GLU A 178 -24.61 19.84 4.24
N ALA A 179 -24.01 20.91 4.78
CA ALA A 179 -24.76 22.07 5.27
C ALA A 179 -25.44 22.86 4.14
N GLU A 180 -24.91 22.82 2.92
CA GLU A 180 -25.55 23.43 1.75
C GLU A 180 -26.73 22.60 1.23
N HIS A 181 -26.62 21.27 1.20
CA HIS A 181 -27.64 20.38 0.62
C HIS A 181 -28.84 20.07 1.53
N VAL A 182 -28.77 20.42 2.82
CA VAL A 182 -29.85 20.18 3.79
C VAL A 182 -31.02 21.16 3.66
N ASP A 183 -30.92 22.14 2.75
CA ASP A 183 -31.98 23.08 2.42
C ASP A 183 -33.25 22.39 1.88
N THR A 184 -33.09 21.28 1.16
CA THR A 184 -34.18 20.42 0.68
C THR A 184 -35.00 19.79 1.81
N ALA A 185 -34.40 19.62 2.99
CA ALA A 185 -35.07 19.19 4.22
C ALA A 185 -35.68 20.37 5.01
N GLY A 186 -35.66 21.58 4.46
CA GLY A 186 -36.22 22.79 5.06
C GLY A 186 -35.28 23.52 6.03
N ILE A 187 -33.99 23.14 6.10
CA ILE A 187 -33.00 23.77 6.99
C ILE A 187 -32.03 24.61 6.14
N VAL A 188 -32.09 25.93 6.30
CA VAL A 188 -31.27 26.86 5.49
C VAL A 188 -30.17 27.48 6.35
N PHE A 189 -28.92 27.26 5.95
CA PHE A 189 -27.75 27.94 6.51
C PHE A 189 -27.31 29.10 5.61
N ALA A 190 -26.75 30.15 6.21
CA ALA A 190 -26.03 31.17 5.45
C ALA A 190 -24.68 30.61 4.98
N LYS A 191 -24.14 31.14 3.87
CA LYS A 191 -22.81 30.75 3.38
C LYS A 191 -21.74 31.00 4.46
N PRO A 192 -20.81 30.06 4.70
CA PRO A 192 -19.80 30.21 5.72
C PRO A 192 -18.76 31.26 5.31
N THR A 193 -18.25 32.01 6.30
CA THR A 193 -17.02 32.78 6.15
C THR A 193 -15.83 31.86 6.36
N VAL A 194 -14.91 31.80 5.39
CA VAL A 194 -13.74 30.90 5.45
C VAL A 194 -12.50 31.66 5.89
N ASP A 195 -12.01 31.33 7.09
CA ASP A 195 -10.68 31.73 7.56
C ASP A 195 -9.67 30.61 7.24
N VAL A 196 -8.83 30.87 6.23
CA VAL A 196 -7.84 29.89 5.74
C VAL A 196 -6.70 29.70 6.76
N ASP A 197 -6.36 30.71 7.55
CA ASP A 197 -5.30 30.61 8.54
C ASP A 197 -5.74 29.75 9.74
N ALA A 198 -7.00 29.92 10.17
CA ALA A 198 -7.61 29.05 11.17
C ALA A 198 -7.71 27.59 10.67
N LEU A 199 -8.12 27.39 9.41
CA LEU A 199 -8.18 26.06 8.80
C LEU A 199 -6.79 25.40 8.69
N ARG A 200 -5.78 26.18 8.31
CA ARG A 200 -4.38 25.71 8.27
C ARG A 200 -3.91 25.30 9.67
N LYS A 201 -4.20 26.12 10.69
CA LYS A 201 -3.88 25.80 12.09
C LYS A 201 -4.59 24.54 12.58
N HIS A 202 -5.84 24.32 12.19
CA HIS A 202 -6.57 23.08 12.49
C HIS A 202 -5.84 21.86 11.89
N LYS A 203 -5.55 21.90 10.59
CA LYS A 203 -4.77 20.85 9.89
C LYS A 203 -3.43 20.59 10.57
N ASP A 204 -2.66 21.63 10.85
CA ASP A 204 -1.34 21.52 11.47
C ASP A 204 -1.41 20.99 12.91
N GLY A 205 -2.48 21.33 13.65
CA GLY A 205 -2.75 20.78 14.97
C GLY A 205 -2.99 19.26 14.96
N VAL A 206 -3.73 18.76 13.97
CA VAL A 206 -3.95 17.31 13.78
C VAL A 206 -2.62 16.59 13.49
N ILE A 207 -1.80 17.14 12.59
CA ILE A 207 -0.48 16.60 12.27
C ILE A 207 0.41 16.60 13.53
N GLY A 208 0.51 17.73 14.23
CA GLY A 208 1.36 17.90 15.41
C GLY A 208 1.02 16.92 16.54
N LYS A 209 -0.28 16.66 16.77
CA LYS A 209 -0.72 15.67 17.76
C LYS A 209 -0.22 14.26 17.43
N LEU A 210 -0.35 13.86 16.16
CA LEU A 210 0.01 12.52 15.71
C LEU A 210 1.52 12.32 15.61
N THR A 211 2.28 13.31 15.12
CA THR A 211 3.75 13.25 15.08
C THR A 211 4.34 13.23 16.50
N GLY A 212 3.79 14.01 17.43
CA GLY A 212 4.14 13.95 18.85
C GLY A 212 3.85 12.58 19.47
N GLY A 213 2.72 11.96 19.11
CA GLY A 213 2.40 10.58 19.51
C GLY A 213 3.39 9.55 18.99
N LEU A 214 3.78 9.63 17.71
CA LEU A 214 4.81 8.75 17.14
C LEU A 214 6.17 8.91 17.84
N ALA A 215 6.60 10.14 18.12
CA ALA A 215 7.84 10.40 18.85
C ALA A 215 7.81 9.81 20.26
N GLY A 216 6.68 9.95 20.97
CA GLY A 216 6.47 9.31 22.27
C GLY A 216 6.54 7.78 22.20
N MET A 217 5.94 7.18 21.18
CA MET A 217 5.97 5.72 20.97
C MET A 217 7.36 5.19 20.62
N ALA A 218 8.13 5.92 19.80
CA ALA A 218 9.52 5.57 19.50
C ALA A 218 10.37 5.55 20.77
N LYS A 219 10.23 6.60 21.60
CA LYS A 219 10.91 6.68 22.90
C LYS A 219 10.51 5.54 23.84
N ALA A 220 9.22 5.24 23.93
CA ALA A 220 8.73 4.14 24.78
C ALA A 220 9.28 2.77 24.36
N ARG A 221 9.50 2.57 23.06
CA ARG A 221 10.09 1.35 22.48
C ARG A 221 11.62 1.34 22.45
N LYS A 222 12.28 2.40 22.93
CA LYS A 222 13.74 2.57 22.87
C LYS A 222 14.28 2.45 21.43
N VAL A 223 13.52 2.97 20.47
CA VAL A 223 13.96 3.09 19.08
C VAL A 223 14.70 4.40 18.93
N ASP A 224 15.96 4.33 18.53
CA ASP A 224 16.78 5.51 18.31
C ASP A 224 16.39 6.19 16.99
N ILE A 225 16.25 7.51 17.01
CA ILE A 225 15.95 8.30 15.81
C ILE A 225 17.22 9.07 15.45
N ILE A 226 17.82 8.74 14.31
CA ILE A 226 19.01 9.41 13.79
C ILE A 226 18.56 10.34 12.67
N ARG A 227 18.67 11.64 12.90
CA ARG A 227 18.17 12.64 11.96
C ARG A 227 19.18 12.97 10.88
N GLY A 228 18.97 12.51 9.64
CA GLY A 228 19.87 12.77 8.53
C GLY A 228 19.56 12.01 7.24
N TYR A 229 20.35 12.28 6.20
CA TYR A 229 20.32 11.53 4.94
C TYR A 229 21.17 10.26 5.05
N GLY A 230 20.53 9.10 4.93
CA GLY A 230 21.23 7.81 4.88
C GLY A 230 21.69 7.44 3.47
N HIS A 231 22.96 7.07 3.32
CA HIS A 231 23.59 6.58 2.10
C HIS A 231 24.34 5.28 2.38
N PHE A 232 24.08 4.22 1.61
CA PHE A 232 24.81 2.96 1.80
C PHE A 232 26.27 3.15 1.43
N LEU A 233 27.17 2.79 2.35
CA LEU A 233 28.60 2.71 2.09
C LEU A 233 28.99 1.33 1.57
N ASP A 234 28.36 0.29 2.13
CA ASP A 234 28.54 -1.12 1.79
C ASP A 234 27.29 -1.92 2.23
N PRO A 235 27.26 -3.27 2.14
CA PRO A 235 26.09 -4.07 2.50
C PRO A 235 25.65 -3.98 3.98
N HIS A 236 26.50 -3.47 4.88
CA HIS A 236 26.29 -3.46 6.33
C HIS A 236 26.55 -2.09 6.99
N HIS A 237 26.81 -1.04 6.21
CA HIS A 237 27.07 0.31 6.73
C HIS A 237 26.27 1.38 5.96
N LEU A 238 25.68 2.31 6.71
CA LEU A 238 25.04 3.53 6.24
C LEU A 238 25.82 4.74 6.75
N GLU A 239 26.23 5.64 5.87
CA GLU A 239 26.62 7.00 6.25
C GLU A 239 25.36 7.84 6.40
N VAL A 240 25.24 8.53 7.53
CA VAL A 240 24.16 9.46 7.82
C VAL A 240 24.72 10.87 7.86
N GLU A 241 24.38 11.68 6.87
CA GLU A 241 24.67 13.11 6.86
C GLU A 241 23.59 13.85 7.66
N GLU A 242 23.96 14.42 8.80
CA GLU A 242 23.03 15.02 9.74
C GLU A 242 22.28 16.20 9.15
N THR A 243 21.03 16.36 9.59
CA THR A 243 20.16 17.47 9.16
C THR A 243 19.58 18.22 10.34
N THR A 244 19.20 19.48 10.12
CA THR A 244 18.70 20.38 11.16
C THR A 244 17.51 21.24 10.68
N GLY A 245 17.01 22.10 11.56
CA GLY A 245 15.91 23.02 11.28
C GLY A 245 14.55 22.35 11.24
N SER A 246 13.56 23.02 10.64
CA SER A 246 12.23 22.47 10.38
C SER A 246 12.16 21.59 9.12
N SER A 247 13.19 21.67 8.27
CA SER A 247 13.26 20.97 6.98
C SER A 247 14.34 19.88 7.01
N GLN A 248 15.21 19.84 6.01
CA GLN A 248 16.23 18.82 5.77
C GLN A 248 17.59 19.45 5.43
N ASP A 249 17.88 20.62 6.02
CA ASP A 249 19.14 21.34 5.80
C ASP A 249 20.30 20.55 6.38
N LYS A 250 21.32 20.29 5.56
CA LYS A 250 22.49 19.48 5.91
C LYS A 250 23.43 20.26 6.81
N THR A 251 23.89 19.65 7.90
CA THR A 251 24.86 20.27 8.81
C THR A 251 26.31 20.08 8.36
N GLY A 252 26.54 19.11 7.45
CA GLY A 252 27.86 18.66 7.03
C GLY A 252 28.50 17.64 7.99
N ALA A 253 27.92 17.42 9.18
CA ALA A 253 28.33 16.35 10.08
C ALA A 253 27.86 14.99 9.55
N LYS A 254 28.70 13.96 9.71
CA LYS A 254 28.45 12.62 9.20
C LYS A 254 28.68 11.59 10.30
N LYS A 255 27.87 10.54 10.25
CA LYS A 255 27.96 9.40 11.18
C LYS A 255 27.83 8.09 10.41
N VAL A 256 28.68 7.11 10.70
CA VAL A 256 28.60 5.77 10.14
C VAL A 256 27.82 4.86 11.09
N VAL A 257 26.73 4.28 10.58
CA VAL A 257 25.86 3.35 11.28
C VAL A 257 26.05 1.96 10.71
N LYS A 258 26.53 1.03 11.53
CA LYS A 258 26.60 -0.39 11.18
C LYS A 258 25.32 -1.12 11.55
N PHE A 259 24.91 -2.07 10.73
CA PHE A 259 23.69 -2.85 10.98
C PHE A 259 23.83 -4.32 10.60
N LYS A 260 23.11 -5.18 11.32
CA LYS A 260 22.94 -6.59 10.91
C LYS A 260 21.92 -6.72 9.78
N GLN A 261 20.79 -6.02 9.90
CA GLN A 261 19.75 -5.97 8.89
C GLN A 261 19.30 -4.53 8.64
N CYS A 262 18.91 -4.26 7.39
CA CYS A 262 18.35 -2.96 7.00
C CYS A 262 17.03 -3.13 6.25
N ILE A 263 16.04 -2.33 6.62
CA ILE A 263 14.79 -2.17 5.87
C ILE A 263 14.81 -0.83 5.17
N ILE A 264 14.77 -0.85 3.84
CA ILE A 264 14.67 0.37 3.03
C ILE A 264 13.19 0.77 2.94
N ALA A 265 12.85 1.93 3.50
CA ALA A 265 11.51 2.49 3.52
C ALA A 265 11.52 3.98 3.11
N ALA A 266 12.39 4.34 2.16
CA ALA A 266 12.67 5.72 1.76
C ALA A 266 11.54 6.42 0.96
N GLY A 267 10.46 5.70 0.64
CA GLY A 267 9.26 6.24 0.03
C GLY A 267 9.44 6.67 -1.43
N SER A 268 8.67 7.67 -1.83
CA SER A 268 8.65 8.25 -3.18
C SER A 268 8.60 9.78 -3.10
N ALA A 269 8.67 10.44 -4.25
CA ALA A 269 8.54 11.89 -4.38
C ALA A 269 7.62 12.24 -5.55
N ALA A 270 7.06 13.46 -5.54
CA ALA A 270 6.25 13.96 -6.64
C ALA A 270 7.08 14.03 -7.93
N VAL A 271 6.50 13.61 -9.05
CA VAL A 271 7.12 13.72 -10.36
C VAL A 271 7.22 15.19 -10.75
N HIS A 272 8.41 15.64 -11.12
CA HIS A 272 8.62 16.98 -11.64
C HIS A 272 8.63 16.95 -13.16
N LEU A 273 7.76 17.75 -13.78
CA LEU A 273 7.70 17.91 -15.23
C LEU A 273 8.75 18.96 -15.66
N PRO A 274 9.79 18.59 -16.45
CA PRO A 274 10.94 19.46 -16.70
C PRO A 274 10.62 20.80 -17.37
N PHE A 275 9.49 20.89 -18.08
CA PHE A 275 9.07 22.09 -18.79
C PHE A 275 8.29 23.08 -17.90
N ILE A 276 7.86 22.67 -16.70
CA ILE A 276 7.13 23.55 -15.79
C ILE A 276 8.15 24.39 -15.00
N PRO A 277 8.10 25.74 -15.11
CA PRO A 277 9.01 26.59 -14.37
C PRO A 277 8.75 26.50 -12.86
N ARG A 278 9.78 26.76 -12.06
CA ARG A 278 9.61 26.99 -10.62
C ARG A 278 9.11 28.42 -10.41
N ASP A 279 7.87 28.56 -9.97
CA ASP A 279 7.29 29.84 -9.56
C ASP A 279 7.41 29.96 -8.03
N PRO A 280 8.13 30.98 -7.50
CA PRO A 280 8.41 31.15 -6.07
C PRO A 280 7.18 31.53 -5.22
#